data_AF-A0A1B0C7P7-F1
#
_entry.id   AF-A0A1B0C7P7-F1
#
_cell.length_a   1.000
_cell.length_b   1.000
_cell.length_c   1.000
_cell.angle_alpha   90.00
_cell.angle_beta   90.00
_cell.angle_gamma   90.00
#
_symmetry.space_group_name_H-M   'P 1'
#
loop_
_entity.id
_entity.type
_entity.pdbx_description
1 polymer ?
#
loop_
_entity_poly.entity_id
_entity_poly.type
_entity_poly.pdbx_seq_one_letter_code
_entity_poly.pdbx_strand_id
1 'polypeptide(L)'
;EIVKANEDLCTDEEKRERIGFSFGPVIEPYLTQHCVVPQPPTEMMRTAWGNTIPMIIGGVSNEGLLLYTETKNNPKLLNELGDCRYVVPLELNLDRDSELCQQYGYQLKTTYYGDKESSLETLDEYLLKD
;
A
#
# COMPACT_ATOMS: atom_id res chain seq x y z
N GLU A 1 21.24 6.01 11.56
CA GLU A 1 20.32 6.36 12.67
C GLU A 1 18.86 6.23 12.20
N ILE A 2 18.39 7.07 11.27
CA ILE A 2 17.00 7.06 10.75
C ILE A 2 16.56 5.70 10.16
N VAL A 3 17.38 5.08 9.31
CA VAL A 3 17.05 3.76 8.70
C VAL A 3 16.85 2.67 9.76
N LYS A 4 17.63 2.70 10.85
CA LYS A 4 17.52 1.72 11.94
C LYS A 4 16.27 1.98 12.78
N ALA A 5 15.97 3.24 13.06
CA ALA A 5 14.79 3.62 13.86
C ALA A 5 13.45 3.32 13.15
N ASN A 6 13.46 3.19 11.82
CA ASN A 6 12.24 2.95 11.05
C ASN A 6 11.54 1.62 11.40
N GLU A 7 12.31 0.57 11.73
CA GLU A 7 11.75 -0.74 12.11
C GLU A 7 11.05 -0.70 13.48
N ASP A 8 11.55 0.12 14.40
CA ASP A 8 11.08 0.21 15.78
C ASP A 8 9.91 1.19 15.97
N LEU A 9 9.75 2.17 15.07
CA LEU A 9 8.78 3.26 15.22
C LEU A 9 7.41 2.97 14.60
N CYS A 10 7.32 2.04 13.64
CA CYS A 10 6.07 1.72 12.98
C CYS A 10 5.17 0.89 13.91
N THR A 11 4.04 1.49 14.32
CA THR A 11 3.07 0.90 15.22
C THR A 11 2.30 -0.25 14.56
N ASP A 12 1.73 -1.15 15.37
CA ASP A 12 0.92 -2.26 14.84
C ASP A 12 -0.34 -1.76 14.09
N GLU A 13 -0.87 -0.60 14.47
CA GLU A 13 -1.99 0.06 13.78
C GLU A 13 -1.56 0.57 12.39
N GLU A 14 -0.43 1.27 12.29
CA GLU A 14 0.14 1.71 11.01
C GLU A 14 0.44 0.52 10.09
N LYS A 15 1.01 -0.57 10.62
CA LYS A 15 1.27 -1.80 9.86
C LYS A 15 -0.02 -2.43 9.34
N ARG A 16 -1.08 -2.44 10.16
CA ARG A 16 -2.40 -2.93 9.77
C ARG A 16 -2.99 -2.11 8.63
N GLU A 17 -2.83 -0.79 8.70
CA GLU A 17 -3.20 0.18 7.65
C GLU A 17 -2.22 0.19 6.46
N ARG A 18 -1.27 -0.75 6.43
CA ARG A 18 -0.27 -0.93 5.35
C ARG A 18 0.66 0.27 5.15
N ILE A 19 0.90 1.03 6.20
CA ILE A 19 1.92 2.08 6.25
C ILE A 19 3.25 1.40 6.61
N GLY A 20 4.12 1.19 5.60
CA GLY A 20 5.34 0.39 5.75
C GLY A 20 6.58 1.14 6.25
N PHE A 21 6.55 2.48 6.28
CA PHE A 21 7.71 3.30 6.65
C PHE A 21 7.28 4.49 7.50
N SER A 22 7.94 4.68 8.65
CA SER A 22 7.76 5.86 9.52
C SER A 22 8.43 7.11 8.94
N PHE A 23 9.44 6.93 8.09
CA PHE A 23 10.13 8.02 7.42
C PHE A 23 10.10 7.86 5.90
N GLY A 24 9.61 8.87 5.20
CA GLY A 24 9.55 8.92 3.75
C GLY A 24 9.34 10.35 3.25
N PRO A 25 9.11 10.54 1.94
CA PRO A 25 8.68 11.83 1.41
C PRO A 25 7.39 12.30 2.09
N VAL A 26 7.34 13.58 2.47
CA VAL A 26 6.18 14.22 3.09
C VAL A 26 5.84 15.50 2.36
N ILE A 27 4.61 15.98 2.50
CA ILE A 27 4.28 17.36 2.16
C ILE A 27 5.00 18.26 3.17
N GLU A 28 5.89 19.12 2.69
CA GLU A 28 6.69 19.97 3.56
C GLU A 28 5.78 20.98 4.29
N PRO A 29 5.94 21.13 5.62
CA PRO A 29 5.02 21.93 6.43
C PRO A 29 5.13 23.44 6.18
N TYR A 30 6.21 23.89 5.52
CA TYR A 30 6.44 25.27 5.14
C TYR A 30 7.38 25.34 3.95
N LEU A 31 7.25 26.40 3.16
CA LEU A 31 8.10 26.63 2.00
C LEU A 31 9.51 27.05 2.42
N THR A 32 10.51 26.47 1.76
CA THR A 32 11.92 26.81 1.90
C THR A 32 12.56 27.01 0.54
N GLN A 33 13.78 27.57 0.51
CA GLN A 33 14.55 27.72 -0.74
C GLN A 33 14.83 26.38 -1.44
N HIS A 34 14.86 25.28 -0.69
CA HIS A 34 15.15 23.93 -1.19
C HIS A 34 13.94 23.00 -1.13
N CYS A 35 12.73 23.55 -1.01
CA CYS A 35 11.50 22.77 -0.95
C CYS A 35 11.31 21.98 -2.25
N VAL A 36 11.02 20.68 -2.09
CA VAL A 36 10.79 19.70 -3.16
C VAL A 36 9.31 19.31 -3.25
N VAL A 37 8.63 19.15 -2.11
CA VAL A 37 7.22 18.67 -2.05
C VAL A 37 6.35 19.72 -1.34
N PRO A 38 5.95 20.80 -2.04
CA PRO A 38 5.21 21.90 -1.42
C PRO A 38 3.72 21.63 -1.21
N GLN A 39 3.16 20.60 -1.86
CA GLN A 39 1.73 20.29 -1.86
C GLN A 39 1.52 18.80 -2.22
N PRO A 40 0.29 18.25 -2.17
CA PRO A 40 0.04 16.85 -2.52
C PRO A 40 0.60 16.48 -3.92
N PRO A 41 1.27 15.32 -4.07
CA PRO A 41 1.83 14.91 -5.36
C PRO A 41 0.80 14.87 -6.49
N THR A 42 -0.45 14.52 -6.20
CA THR A 42 -1.56 14.54 -7.16
C THR A 42 -1.86 15.92 -7.72
N GLU A 43 -1.61 16.99 -6.98
CA GLU A 43 -1.71 18.36 -7.45
C GLU A 43 -0.46 18.78 -8.22
N MET A 44 0.74 18.43 -7.72
CA MET A 44 2.01 18.70 -8.40
C MET A 44 2.06 18.06 -9.79
N MET A 45 1.56 16.84 -9.94
CA MET A 45 1.53 16.11 -11.22
C MET A 45 0.76 16.86 -12.31
N ARG A 46 -0.22 17.71 -11.98
CA ARG A 46 -1.02 18.44 -12.97
C ARG A 46 -0.20 19.46 -13.76
N THR A 47 0.86 20.00 -13.15
CA THR A 47 1.72 21.04 -13.73
C THR A 47 3.19 20.64 -13.74
N ALA A 48 3.49 19.35 -13.50
CA ALA A 48 4.85 18.85 -13.47
C ALA A 48 5.55 19.10 -14.81
N TRP A 49 6.72 19.73 -14.78
CA TRP A 49 7.53 20.00 -15.97
C TRP A 49 7.90 18.71 -16.72
N GLY A 50 8.05 17.60 -15.99
CA GLY A 50 8.31 16.26 -16.52
C GLY A 50 7.24 15.74 -17.49
N ASN A 51 6.02 16.29 -17.46
CA ASN A 51 4.94 15.92 -18.38
C ASN A 51 5.28 16.21 -19.85
N THR A 52 6.31 17.03 -20.11
CA THR A 52 6.78 17.39 -21.45
C THR A 52 7.94 16.51 -21.95
N ILE A 53 8.41 15.58 -21.13
CA ILE A 53 9.53 14.70 -21.44
C ILE A 53 8.99 13.32 -21.84
N PRO A 54 9.44 12.73 -22.97
CA PRO A 54 9.09 11.36 -23.31
C PRO A 54 9.52 10.38 -22.21
N MET A 55 8.59 9.56 -21.73
CA MET A 55 8.81 8.58 -20.67
C MET A 55 8.34 7.20 -21.10
N ILE A 56 9.10 6.17 -20.73
CA ILE A 56 8.68 4.77 -20.81
C ILE A 56 8.50 4.28 -19.37
N ILE A 57 7.29 3.78 -19.07
CA ILE A 57 6.95 3.19 -17.77
C ILE A 57 6.59 1.73 -18.03
N GLY A 58 7.05 0.83 -17.18
CA GLY A 58 6.74 -0.59 -17.22
C GLY A 58 6.83 -1.22 -15.84
N GLY A 59 6.29 -2.43 -15.73
CA GLY A 59 6.36 -3.27 -14.55
C GLY A 59 6.72 -4.71 -14.93
N VAL A 60 6.73 -5.61 -13.95
CA VAL A 60 6.90 -7.05 -14.18
C VAL A 60 5.57 -7.77 -13.96
N SER A 61 5.42 -8.97 -14.53
CA SER A 61 4.17 -9.74 -14.41
C SER A 61 3.77 -10.01 -12.95
N ASN A 62 4.76 -10.24 -12.07
CA ASN A 62 4.53 -10.71 -10.71
C ASN A 62 5.28 -9.84 -9.68
N GLU A 63 4.92 -8.56 -9.55
CA GLU A 63 5.54 -7.65 -8.57
C GLU A 63 5.36 -8.10 -7.11
N GLY A 64 4.21 -8.73 -6.80
CA GLY A 64 3.89 -9.21 -5.45
C GLY A 64 4.90 -10.20 -4.88
N LEU A 65 5.66 -10.91 -5.73
CA LEU A 65 6.73 -11.82 -5.30
C LEU A 65 7.83 -11.12 -4.47
N LEU A 66 7.95 -9.80 -4.57
CA LEU A 66 8.82 -9.01 -3.69
C LEU A 66 8.52 -9.28 -2.20
N LEU A 67 7.24 -9.51 -1.86
CA LEU A 67 6.78 -9.74 -0.49
C LEU A 67 6.82 -11.21 -0.06
N TYR A 68 7.17 -12.15 -0.95
CA TYR A 68 7.09 -13.60 -0.70
C TYR A 68 7.77 -14.02 0.62
N THR A 69 9.01 -13.59 0.84
CA THR A 69 9.79 -13.97 2.02
C THR A 69 9.15 -13.45 3.31
N GLU A 70 8.67 -12.20 3.29
CA GLU A 70 8.03 -11.59 4.44
C GLU A 70 6.70 -12.27 4.77
N THR A 71 5.85 -12.45 3.76
CA THR A 71 4.53 -13.08 3.91
C THR A 71 4.64 -14.54 4.34
N LYS A 72 5.62 -15.28 3.82
CA LYS A 72 5.87 -16.67 4.22
C LYS A 72 6.39 -16.80 5.65
N ASN A 73 7.28 -15.90 6.06
CA ASN A 73 7.86 -15.92 7.41
C ASN A 73 6.91 -15.34 8.47
N ASN A 74 5.96 -14.49 8.07
CA ASN A 74 4.93 -13.95 8.93
C ASN A 74 3.51 -14.21 8.36
N PRO A 75 2.98 -15.44 8.52
CA PRO A 75 1.66 -15.82 7.99
C PRO A 75 0.50 -14.99 8.55
N LYS A 76 0.70 -14.28 9.67
CA LYS A 76 -0.30 -13.37 10.22
C LYS A 76 -0.70 -12.29 9.22
N LEU A 77 0.23 -11.81 8.39
CA LEU A 77 -0.03 -10.78 7.39
C LEU A 77 -1.10 -11.21 6.36
N LEU A 78 -1.20 -12.51 6.07
CA LEU A 78 -2.24 -13.10 5.24
C LEU A 78 -3.53 -13.34 6.01
N ASN A 79 -3.41 -13.93 7.20
CA ASN A 79 -4.59 -14.25 8.01
C ASN A 79 -5.37 -12.98 8.41
N GLU A 80 -4.68 -11.86 8.56
CA GLU A 80 -5.26 -10.54 8.85
C GLU A 80 -5.89 -9.86 7.63
N LEU A 81 -5.75 -10.43 6.42
CA LEU A 81 -6.47 -9.91 5.26
C LEU A 81 -7.98 -10.01 5.49
N GLY A 82 -8.48 -11.13 6.02
CA GLY A 82 -9.89 -11.29 6.38
C GLY A 82 -10.84 -10.95 5.23
N ASP A 83 -11.61 -9.87 5.38
CA ASP A 83 -12.52 -9.31 4.38
C ASP A 83 -11.89 -8.22 3.49
N CYS A 84 -10.56 -8.10 3.53
CA CYS A 84 -9.71 -7.19 2.77
C CYS A 84 -9.99 -5.70 2.99
N ARG A 85 -10.66 -5.29 4.08
CA ARG A 85 -10.96 -3.88 4.37
C ARG A 85 -9.71 -3.03 4.62
N TYR A 86 -8.69 -3.62 5.22
CA TYR A 86 -7.42 -2.94 5.53
C TYR A 86 -6.46 -2.82 4.33
N VAL A 87 -6.84 -3.36 3.16
CA VAL A 87 -6.13 -3.11 1.90
C VAL A 87 -6.93 -2.18 0.97
N VAL A 88 -8.10 -1.70 1.41
CA VAL A 88 -8.83 -0.62 0.72
C VAL A 88 -8.01 0.67 0.85
N PRO A 89 -7.79 1.42 -0.26
CA PRO A 89 -6.93 2.61 -0.26
C PRO A 89 -7.32 3.65 0.81
N LEU A 90 -6.31 4.13 1.55
CA LEU A 90 -6.48 5.11 2.62
C LEU A 90 -6.98 6.47 2.10
N GLU A 91 -6.67 6.80 0.84
CA GLU A 91 -7.05 8.03 0.18
C GLU A 91 -8.57 8.19 0.02
N LEU A 92 -9.33 7.09 0.13
CA LEU A 92 -10.79 7.14 0.13
C LEU A 92 -11.37 7.66 1.46
N ASN A 93 -10.55 7.72 2.52
CA ASN A 93 -10.92 8.21 3.85
C ASN A 93 -12.24 7.61 4.38
N LEU A 94 -12.39 6.30 4.21
CA LEU A 94 -13.55 5.55 4.66
C LEU A 94 -13.32 5.02 6.08
N ASP A 95 -14.38 5.05 6.89
CA ASP A 95 -14.42 4.26 8.12
C ASP A 95 -14.31 2.77 7.75
N ARG A 96 -13.36 2.05 8.37
CA ARG A 96 -13.12 0.63 8.12
C ARG A 96 -14.34 -0.23 8.43
N ASP A 97 -15.24 0.22 9.31
CA ASP A 97 -16.49 -0.47 9.63
C ASP A 97 -17.68 0.00 8.80
N SER A 98 -17.51 1.00 7.93
CA SER A 98 -18.58 1.42 7.02
C SER A 98 -18.95 0.32 6.02
N GLU A 99 -20.24 0.28 5.65
CA GLU A 99 -20.75 -0.65 4.64
C GLU A 99 -20.00 -0.52 3.31
N LEU A 100 -19.67 0.71 2.90
CA LEU A 100 -18.93 0.96 1.66
C LEU A 100 -17.50 0.39 1.71
N CYS A 101 -16.79 0.52 2.83
CA CYS A 101 -15.46 -0.08 3.00
C CYS A 101 -15.55 -1.62 2.97
N GLN A 102 -16.56 -2.20 3.63
CA GLN A 102 -16.82 -3.64 3.58
C GLN A 102 -17.09 -4.12 2.15
N GLN A 103 -17.86 -3.37 1.37
CA GLN A 103 -18.14 -3.69 -0.04
C GLN A 103 -16.87 -3.66 -0.90
N TYR A 104 -16.01 -2.65 -0.75
CA TYR A 104 -14.72 -2.61 -1.46
C TYR A 104 -13.75 -3.69 -1.02
N GLY A 105 -13.69 -3.99 0.27
CA GLY A 105 -12.93 -5.12 0.80
C GLY A 105 -13.39 -6.43 0.16
N TYR A 106 -14.71 -6.67 0.11
CA TYR A 106 -15.25 -7.86 -0.52
C TYR A 106 -14.95 -7.95 -2.04
N GLN A 107 -14.97 -6.82 -2.75
CA GLN A 107 -14.55 -6.78 -4.16
C GLN A 107 -13.08 -7.17 -4.31
N LEU A 108 -12.18 -6.68 -3.46
CA LEU A 108 -10.78 -7.06 -3.45
C LEU A 108 -10.60 -8.55 -3.12
N LYS A 109 -11.26 -9.04 -2.05
CA LYS A 109 -11.22 -10.46 -1.67
C LYS A 109 -11.64 -11.35 -2.84
N THR A 110 -12.77 -11.05 -3.45
CA THR A 110 -13.31 -11.84 -4.57
C THR A 110 -12.41 -11.77 -5.80
N THR A 111 -11.78 -10.62 -6.06
CA THR A 111 -10.88 -10.44 -7.20
C THR A 111 -9.62 -11.29 -7.10
N TYR A 112 -9.04 -11.41 -5.91
CA TYR A 112 -7.79 -12.15 -5.72
C TYR A 112 -8.03 -13.62 -5.32
N TYR A 113 -8.99 -13.89 -4.44
CA TYR A 113 -9.20 -15.22 -3.87
C TYR A 113 -10.45 -15.94 -4.40
N GLY A 114 -11.38 -15.24 -5.05
CA GLY A 114 -12.70 -15.78 -5.37
C GLY A 114 -13.41 -16.27 -4.11
N ASP A 115 -13.78 -17.56 -4.10
CA ASP A 115 -14.41 -18.22 -2.95
C ASP A 115 -13.40 -18.80 -1.93
N LYS A 116 -12.10 -18.68 -2.19
CA LYS A 116 -11.06 -19.21 -1.29
C LYS A 116 -10.82 -18.27 -0.11
N GLU A 117 -10.37 -18.84 1.00
CA GLU A 117 -9.92 -18.07 2.16
C GLU A 117 -8.43 -17.73 2.06
N SER A 118 -8.03 -16.59 2.64
CA SER A 118 -6.63 -16.16 2.71
C SER A 118 -5.84 -17.02 3.69
N SER A 119 -4.80 -17.70 3.21
CA SER A 119 -3.94 -18.59 4.00
C SER A 119 -2.61 -18.83 3.29
N LEU A 120 -1.67 -19.53 3.93
CA LEU A 120 -0.44 -19.93 3.24
C LEU A 120 -0.68 -20.92 2.08
N GLU A 121 -1.76 -21.71 2.11
CA GLU A 121 -2.11 -22.62 1.02
C GLU A 121 -2.59 -21.85 -0.23
N THR A 122 -3.10 -20.65 -0.02
CA THR A 122 -3.58 -19.72 -1.05
C THR A 122 -2.64 -18.53 -1.21
N LEU A 123 -1.36 -18.68 -0.81
CA LEU A 123 -0.35 -17.62 -0.91
C LEU A 123 -0.18 -17.12 -2.35
N ASP A 124 -0.26 -18.02 -3.33
CA ASP A 124 -0.11 -17.63 -4.73
C ASP A 124 -1.21 -16.67 -5.17
N GLU A 125 -2.44 -16.79 -4.67
CA GLU A 125 -3.55 -15.86 -4.96
C GLU A 125 -3.28 -14.43 -4.45
N TYR A 126 -2.44 -14.31 -3.41
CA TYR A 126 -2.02 -13.02 -2.87
C TYR A 126 -0.89 -12.39 -3.68
N LEU A 127 0.06 -13.21 -4.14
CA LEU A 127 1.32 -12.75 -4.74
C LEU A 127 1.26 -12.65 -6.26
N LEU A 128 0.45 -13.50 -6.87
CA LEU A 128 0.30 -13.70 -8.30
C LEU A 128 -1.14 -13.36 -8.64
N LYS A 129 -1.33 -12.26 -9.35
CA LYS A 129 -2.60 -11.96 -9.99
C LYS A 129 -2.47 -12.32 -11.46
N ASP A 130 -3.16 -13.37 -11.88
CA ASP A 130 -3.34 -13.70 -13.31
C ASP A 130 -4.30 -12.71 -13.99
#